data_AF-A0A423TCP8-F1
#
_entry.id   AF-A0A423TCP8-F1
#
_cell.length_a   1.000
_cell.length_b   1.000
_cell.length_c   1.000
_cell.angle_alpha   90.00
_cell.angle_beta   90.00
_cell.angle_gamma   90.00
#
_symmetry.space_group_name_H-M   'P 1'
#
loop_
_entity.id
_entity.type
_entity.pdbx_description
1 polymer ?
#
loop_
_entity_poly.entity_id
_entity_poly.type
_entity_poly.pdbx_seq_one_letter_code
_entity_poly.pdbx_strand_id
1 'polypeptide(L)'
;MQVVHPASPVQVSKKKLKKCVDFVGIQIPYNRTVKLCGARKGSIFVPNLNLEANFVTDNAVTDVGFNVSITWQKTECHRVIELSDDSATGVIQSPRFPKKYPKNSVCEWWIVAPEGKRIQLEFTQINIRDKKCLNAYIAVDRSGKASYLRDDSSLLCAAHKSADVLSDGNTVNVAFAGGRRRSRGFSARYTVV
;
A
#
# COMPACT_ATOMS: atom_id res chain seq x y z
N MET A 1 -26.15 13.26 6.99
CA MET A 1 -25.15 13.56 8.04
C MET A 1 -24.19 12.38 8.08
N GLN A 2 -22.92 12.60 7.71
CA GLN A 2 -21.96 11.56 7.34
C GLN A 2 -21.67 10.56 8.47
N VAL A 3 -21.76 9.28 8.14
CA VAL A 3 -21.28 8.18 8.98
C VAL A 3 -19.78 8.01 8.72
N VAL A 4 -18.95 8.27 9.72
CA VAL A 4 -17.50 8.14 9.66
C VAL A 4 -17.08 6.87 10.40
N HIS A 5 -16.43 5.95 9.71
CA HIS A 5 -15.89 4.71 10.29
C HIS A 5 -14.38 4.59 9.96
N PRO A 6 -13.47 4.42 10.94
CA PRO A 6 -12.04 4.33 10.64
C PRO A 6 -11.30 3.10 11.23
N ALA A 7 -10.73 2.25 10.35
CA ALA A 7 -9.81 1.10 10.53
C ALA A 7 -8.27 1.30 10.77
N SER A 8 -7.79 0.96 11.95
CA SER A 8 -6.50 1.34 12.53
C SER A 8 -5.21 0.60 11.98
N PRO A 9 -3.94 1.10 12.12
CA PRO A 9 -2.65 0.42 11.82
C PRO A 9 -1.83 -0.26 12.97
N VAL A 10 -1.46 -1.54 12.83
CA VAL A 10 -0.88 -2.45 13.87
C VAL A 10 0.65 -2.29 14.12
N GLN A 11 1.06 -2.15 15.38
CA GLN A 11 2.46 -2.13 15.84
C GLN A 11 2.98 -3.50 16.31
N VAL A 12 3.84 -4.19 15.55
CA VAL A 12 4.60 -5.36 16.05
C VAL A 12 6.00 -5.46 15.40
N SER A 13 6.75 -6.40 15.96
CA SER A 13 8.17 -6.44 16.22
C SER A 13 8.90 -7.48 15.33
N LYS A 14 10.15 -7.27 14.87
CA LYS A 14 10.91 -8.22 13.99
C LYS A 14 12.30 -8.58 14.52
N LYS A 15 12.54 -9.86 14.88
CA LYS A 15 13.88 -10.50 14.87
C LYS A 15 13.85 -11.84 14.12
N LYS A 16 14.95 -12.15 13.43
CA LYS A 16 15.18 -13.43 12.73
C LYS A 16 15.37 -14.54 13.79
N LEU A 17 14.32 -15.29 14.12
CA LEU A 17 14.43 -16.67 14.63
C LEU A 17 14.33 -17.64 13.45
N LYS A 18 14.94 -18.82 13.59
CA LYS A 18 15.10 -19.80 12.49
C LYS A 18 13.78 -20.23 11.84
N LYS A 19 12.63 -20.06 12.49
CA LYS A 19 11.29 -19.90 11.89
C LYS A 19 10.48 -18.95 12.77
N CYS A 20 9.66 -18.11 12.15
CA CYS A 20 8.69 -17.23 12.80
C CYS A 20 7.41 -18.06 12.97
N VAL A 21 7.37 -18.87 14.03
CA VAL A 21 6.34 -19.90 14.26
C VAL A 21 5.13 -19.26 14.91
N ASP A 22 5.33 -18.60 16.06
CA ASP A 22 4.35 -17.70 16.64
C ASP A 22 4.55 -16.29 16.11
N PHE A 23 3.52 -15.71 15.51
CA PHE A 23 3.62 -14.39 14.90
C PHE A 23 2.28 -13.67 14.85
N VAL A 24 2.35 -12.34 14.86
CA VAL A 24 1.28 -11.49 14.38
C VAL A 24 1.49 -11.28 12.88
N GLY A 25 0.52 -11.69 12.08
CA GLY A 25 0.48 -11.50 10.64
C GLY A 25 -0.37 -10.29 10.29
N ILE A 26 0.20 -9.34 9.55
CA ILE A 26 -0.56 -8.21 8.97
C ILE A 26 -0.80 -8.49 7.49
N GLN A 27 -2.06 -8.45 7.06
CA GLN A 27 -2.42 -8.56 5.67
C GLN A 27 -2.00 -7.30 4.91
N ILE A 28 -1.31 -7.51 3.80
CA ILE A 28 -0.93 -6.48 2.83
C ILE A 28 -1.56 -6.85 1.47
N PRO A 29 -1.60 -5.93 0.49
CA PRO A 29 -2.14 -6.19 -0.84
C PRO A 29 -1.70 -7.54 -1.41
N TYR A 30 -2.61 -8.19 -2.15
CA TYR A 30 -2.48 -9.54 -2.72
C TYR A 30 -2.64 -10.69 -1.73
N ASN A 31 -3.40 -10.50 -0.64
CA ASN A 31 -3.56 -11.51 0.41
C ASN A 31 -2.20 -12.04 0.92
N ARG A 32 -1.20 -11.16 0.99
CA ARG A 32 0.13 -11.49 1.48
C ARG A 32 0.22 -11.06 2.93
N THR A 33 1.05 -11.75 3.71
CA THR A 33 1.18 -11.47 5.14
C THR A 33 2.59 -11.03 5.48
N VAL A 34 2.71 -9.88 6.15
CA VAL A 34 3.95 -9.52 6.84
C VAL A 34 3.91 -10.09 8.25
N LYS A 35 4.86 -10.99 8.55
CA LYS A 35 4.98 -11.62 9.86
C LYS A 35 5.84 -10.82 10.82
N LEU A 36 5.40 -10.77 12.07
CA LEU A 36 6.04 -10.08 13.18
C LEU A 36 6.12 -11.05 14.37
N CYS A 37 7.34 -11.29 14.85
CA CYS A 37 7.61 -12.30 15.89
C CYS A 37 8.91 -12.00 16.64
N GLY A 38 9.02 -12.61 17.83
CA GLY A 38 10.13 -12.46 18.76
C GLY A 38 10.12 -11.10 19.50
N ALA A 39 11.19 -10.86 20.26
CA ALA A 39 11.25 -9.78 21.25
C ALA A 39 11.61 -8.36 20.73
N ARG A 40 11.53 -8.06 19.42
CA ARG A 40 12.07 -6.82 18.81
C ARG A 40 11.03 -5.78 18.37
N LYS A 41 10.63 -4.85 19.23
CA LYS A 41 9.70 -3.73 18.93
C LYS A 41 9.82 -3.15 17.50
N GLY A 42 8.68 -2.93 16.84
CA GLY A 42 8.63 -2.47 15.45
C GLY A 42 7.27 -1.89 15.06
N SER A 43 7.27 -1.22 13.91
CA SER A 43 6.10 -0.54 13.32
C SER A 43 6.01 -0.91 11.85
N ILE A 44 4.80 -1.17 11.38
CA ILE A 44 4.49 -1.30 9.96
C ILE A 44 3.49 -0.22 9.61
N PHE A 45 3.72 0.44 8.47
CA PHE A 45 2.81 1.41 7.91
C PHE A 45 2.23 0.76 6.66
N VAL A 46 0.90 0.65 6.60
CA VAL A 46 0.18 0.11 5.44
C VAL A 46 -0.71 1.20 4.85
N PRO A 47 -0.87 1.23 3.51
CA PRO A 47 -1.77 2.16 2.84
C PRO A 47 -3.25 1.79 2.98
N ASN A 48 -3.57 0.53 3.28
CA ASN A 48 -4.93 0.03 3.18
C ASN A 48 -5.86 0.56 4.30
N LEU A 49 -7.08 0.96 3.92
CA LEU A 49 -8.20 1.21 4.83
C LEU A 49 -8.79 -0.07 5.46
N ASN A 50 -8.43 -1.27 4.99
CA ASN A 50 -8.85 -2.54 5.59
C ASN A 50 -7.68 -3.25 6.29
N LEU A 51 -7.48 -2.83 7.55
CA LEU A 51 -6.65 -3.40 8.60
C LEU A 51 -6.95 -4.85 9.00
N GLU A 52 -6.45 -5.89 8.33
CA GLU A 52 -6.52 -7.27 8.86
C GLU A 52 -5.22 -7.71 9.54
N ALA A 53 -5.34 -8.18 10.79
CA ALA A 53 -4.25 -8.76 11.55
C ALA A 53 -4.67 -10.03 12.29
N ASN A 54 -3.85 -11.08 12.18
CA ASN A 54 -4.10 -12.40 12.73
C ASN A 54 -2.95 -12.83 13.63
N PHE A 55 -3.25 -13.32 14.83
CA PHE A 55 -2.26 -13.98 15.68
C PHE A 55 -2.25 -15.48 15.43
N VAL A 56 -1.08 -16.01 15.07
CA VAL A 56 -0.86 -17.43 14.79
C VAL A 56 0.14 -17.96 15.81
N THR A 57 -0.19 -19.08 16.45
CA THR A 57 0.63 -19.76 17.46
C THR A 57 0.60 -21.27 17.22
N ASP A 58 1.58 -22.01 17.75
CA ASP A 58 1.53 -23.47 17.82
C ASP A 58 1.45 -24.00 19.28
N ASN A 59 1.57 -25.32 19.44
CA ASN A 59 1.48 -26.00 20.75
C ASN A 59 2.84 -26.07 21.50
N ALA A 60 3.88 -25.39 21.00
CA ALA A 60 5.21 -25.38 21.59
C ALA A 60 5.50 -24.02 22.27
N VAL A 61 6.56 -23.98 23.10
CA VAL A 61 7.19 -22.81 23.77
C VAL A 61 6.32 -21.53 23.84
N THR A 62 5.78 -21.23 25.02
CA THR A 62 5.01 -20.01 25.27
C THR A 62 5.91 -18.84 25.71
N ASP A 63 5.43 -17.61 25.51
CA ASP A 63 6.06 -16.36 25.98
C ASP A 63 4.95 -15.35 26.37
N VAL A 64 5.32 -14.19 26.90
CA VAL A 64 4.42 -13.12 27.35
C VAL A 64 3.53 -12.52 26.26
N GLY A 65 3.74 -12.91 24.99
CA GLY A 65 2.95 -12.51 23.85
C GLY A 65 3.36 -11.15 23.27
N PHE A 66 2.38 -10.38 22.81
CA PHE A 66 2.60 -9.10 22.15
C PHE A 66 1.63 -8.04 22.68
N ASN A 67 2.06 -6.78 22.59
CA ASN A 67 1.18 -5.63 22.73
C ASN A 67 1.21 -4.87 21.41
N VAL A 68 0.04 -4.78 20.77
CA VAL A 68 -0.15 -4.03 19.53
C VAL A 68 -0.96 -2.78 19.85
N SER A 69 -0.39 -1.60 19.60
CA SER A 69 -1.19 -0.39 19.47
C SER A 69 -1.55 -0.16 18.00
N ILE A 70 -2.72 0.43 17.78
CA ILE A 70 -3.24 0.62 16.44
C ILE A 70 -3.59 2.12 16.20
N THR A 71 -2.77 2.89 15.44
CA THR A 71 -2.85 4.39 15.39
C THR A 71 -2.92 5.05 14.00
N TRP A 72 -4.05 5.63 13.62
CA TRP A 72 -4.19 6.28 12.32
C TRP A 72 -3.30 7.50 12.09
N GLN A 73 -2.81 7.66 10.87
CA GLN A 73 -2.04 8.84 10.45
C GLN A 73 -2.47 9.30 9.06
N LYS A 74 -2.94 10.55 8.97
CA LYS A 74 -3.19 11.21 7.69
C LYS A 74 -1.84 11.61 7.07
N THR A 75 -1.54 11.10 5.88
CA THR A 75 -0.38 11.55 5.10
C THR A 75 -0.81 12.61 4.10
N GLU A 76 0.07 13.58 3.82
CA GLU A 76 -0.23 14.69 2.89
C GLU A 76 -0.57 14.22 1.48
N CYS A 77 -0.10 13.04 1.09
CA CYS A 77 -0.35 12.45 -0.20
C CYS A 77 -1.66 11.64 -0.28
N HIS A 78 -2.34 11.39 0.84
CA HIS A 78 -3.62 10.69 0.82
C HIS A 78 -4.72 11.62 0.29
N ARG A 79 -5.30 11.32 -0.86
CA ARG A 79 -6.32 12.18 -1.49
C ARG A 79 -7.23 11.45 -2.49
N VAL A 80 -8.43 11.98 -2.63
CA VAL A 80 -9.32 11.71 -3.77
C VAL A 80 -9.05 12.79 -4.83
N ILE A 81 -8.92 12.38 -6.08
CA ILE A 81 -8.69 13.22 -7.26
C ILE A 81 -9.90 13.02 -8.16
N GLU A 82 -10.81 13.98 -8.15
CA GLU A 82 -11.96 14.02 -9.04
C GLU A 82 -11.57 14.71 -10.34
N LEU A 83 -11.79 14.03 -11.46
CA LEU A 83 -11.49 14.53 -12.80
C LEU A 83 -12.78 15.03 -13.47
N SER A 84 -12.62 16.02 -14.33
CA SER A 84 -13.66 16.53 -15.21
C SER A 84 -13.16 16.49 -16.66
N ASP A 85 -14.04 16.79 -17.61
CA ASP A 85 -13.66 16.88 -19.03
C ASP A 85 -12.54 17.92 -19.26
N ASP A 86 -12.51 18.99 -18.47
CA ASP A 86 -11.47 20.04 -18.52
C ASP A 86 -10.17 19.66 -17.78
N SER A 87 -10.20 18.64 -16.93
CA SER A 87 -9.08 18.18 -16.10
C SER A 87 -8.89 16.67 -16.22
N ALA A 88 -8.80 16.19 -17.46
CA ALA A 88 -8.75 14.77 -17.79
C ALA A 88 -7.38 14.10 -17.56
N THR A 89 -6.35 14.81 -17.09
CA THR A 89 -5.01 14.26 -16.89
C THR A 89 -4.29 14.86 -15.69
N GLY A 90 -3.27 14.17 -15.21
CA GLY A 90 -2.37 14.67 -14.18
C GLY A 90 -1.34 13.64 -13.76
N VAL A 91 -0.69 13.89 -12.62
CA VAL A 91 0.43 13.06 -12.15
C VAL A 91 0.32 12.78 -10.66
N ILE A 92 0.55 11.52 -10.29
CA ILE A 92 0.78 11.09 -8.90
C ILE A 92 2.23 10.63 -8.75
N GLN A 93 2.84 10.98 -7.61
CA GLN A 93 4.24 10.68 -7.34
C GLN A 93 4.43 10.26 -5.89
N SER A 94 5.43 9.41 -5.65
CA SER A 94 5.88 9.15 -4.29
C SER A 94 6.38 10.43 -3.62
N PRO A 95 6.31 10.56 -2.28
CA PRO A 95 6.71 11.78 -1.58
C PRO A 95 8.14 12.20 -1.92
N ARG A 96 8.33 13.49 -2.21
CA ARG A 96 9.61 14.11 -2.58
C ARG A 96 10.22 13.66 -3.91
N PHE A 97 9.51 12.91 -4.75
CA PHE A 97 9.99 12.57 -6.09
C PHE A 97 10.49 13.84 -6.83
N PRO A 98 11.63 13.81 -7.54
CA PRO A 98 12.50 12.66 -7.83
C PRO A 98 13.53 12.33 -6.72
N LYS A 99 13.51 13.04 -5.59
CA LYS A 99 14.34 12.70 -4.42
C LYS A 99 13.79 11.45 -3.73
N LYS A 100 14.62 10.86 -2.86
CA LYS A 100 14.23 9.62 -2.16
C LYS A 100 13.09 9.86 -1.16
N TYR A 101 12.02 9.07 -1.25
CA TYR A 101 10.90 9.12 -0.28
C TYR A 101 11.38 8.91 1.17
N PRO A 102 10.75 9.52 2.18
CA PRO A 102 11.03 9.29 3.61
C PRO A 102 10.91 7.81 4.01
N LYS A 103 11.53 7.38 5.12
CA LYS A 103 11.36 5.98 5.57
C LYS A 103 9.91 5.74 5.97
N ASN A 104 9.38 4.57 5.60
CA ASN A 104 8.03 4.14 5.93
C ASN A 104 6.93 5.09 5.40
N SER A 105 7.16 5.71 4.24
CA SER A 105 6.14 6.51 3.57
C SER A 105 4.97 5.65 3.15
N VAL A 106 3.76 6.17 3.34
CA VAL A 106 2.53 5.55 2.90
C VAL A 106 1.66 6.61 2.22
N CYS A 107 1.17 6.30 1.04
CA CYS A 107 0.28 7.16 0.27
C CYS A 107 -0.81 6.34 -0.38
N GLU A 108 -1.95 6.97 -0.59
CA GLU A 108 -3.08 6.35 -1.28
C GLU A 108 -3.82 7.43 -2.09
N TRP A 109 -4.19 7.07 -3.31
CA TRP A 109 -4.88 7.95 -4.23
C TRP A 109 -6.11 7.22 -4.77
N TRP A 110 -7.27 7.85 -4.67
CA TRP A 110 -8.41 7.50 -5.52
C TRP A 110 -8.46 8.51 -6.66
N ILE A 111 -8.50 8.01 -7.88
CA ILE A 111 -8.70 8.84 -9.06
C ILE A 111 -10.07 8.46 -9.60
N VAL A 112 -10.94 9.45 -9.74
CA VAL A 112 -12.36 9.29 -10.10
C VAL A 112 -12.62 10.12 -11.34
N ALA A 113 -12.95 9.45 -12.44
CA ALA A 113 -13.35 10.05 -13.70
C ALA A 113 -14.88 10.16 -13.80
N PRO A 114 -15.40 10.96 -14.75
CA PRO A 114 -16.82 10.95 -15.09
C PRO A 114 -17.33 9.55 -15.41
N GLU A 115 -18.63 9.31 -15.17
CA GLU A 115 -19.25 8.02 -15.46
C GLU A 115 -19.11 7.64 -16.95
N GLY A 116 -18.98 6.34 -17.21
CA GLY A 116 -18.78 5.81 -18.56
C GLY A 116 -17.35 5.99 -19.11
N LYS A 117 -16.45 6.64 -18.38
CA LYS A 117 -15.03 6.76 -18.72
C LYS A 117 -14.17 5.80 -17.92
N ARG A 118 -12.94 5.57 -18.39
CA ARG A 118 -11.92 4.82 -17.67
C ARG A 118 -10.68 5.69 -17.46
N ILE A 119 -9.74 5.18 -16.67
CA ILE A 119 -8.52 5.88 -16.29
C ILE A 119 -7.33 5.00 -16.70
N GLN A 120 -6.50 5.53 -17.58
CA GLN A 120 -5.21 4.95 -17.93
C GLN A 120 -4.15 5.48 -16.98
N LEU A 121 -3.44 4.60 -16.29
CA LEU A 121 -2.26 4.89 -15.50
C LEU A 121 -1.01 4.47 -16.26
N GLU A 122 -0.08 5.42 -16.44
CA GLU A 122 1.21 5.20 -17.09
C GLU A 122 2.33 5.49 -16.08
N PHE A 123 2.90 4.43 -15.51
CA PHE A 123 4.04 4.52 -14.61
C PHE A 123 5.32 4.78 -15.42
N THR A 124 5.67 6.05 -15.59
CA THR A 124 6.83 6.47 -16.38
C THR A 124 8.16 6.15 -15.70
N GLN A 125 8.18 6.10 -14.36
CA GLN A 125 9.37 5.72 -13.60
C GLN A 125 9.00 4.92 -12.34
N ILE A 126 9.62 3.76 -12.17
CA ILE A 126 9.57 2.95 -10.95
C ILE A 126 11.01 2.68 -10.48
N ASN A 127 11.31 3.21 -9.29
CA ASN A 127 12.58 3.05 -8.59
C ASN A 127 12.32 2.63 -7.15
N ILE A 128 11.95 1.36 -6.98
CA ILE A 128 11.74 0.72 -5.68
C ILE A 128 12.83 -0.34 -5.45
N ARG A 129 13.33 -0.45 -4.22
CA ARG A 129 14.43 -1.37 -3.85
C ARG A 129 13.97 -2.52 -2.95
N ASP A 130 12.87 -3.17 -3.30
CA ASP A 130 12.41 -4.42 -2.68
C ASP A 130 12.03 -5.44 -3.76
N LYS A 131 12.82 -6.52 -3.86
CA LYS A 131 12.62 -7.60 -4.85
C LYS A 131 11.40 -8.48 -4.54
N LYS A 132 10.95 -8.52 -3.28
CA LYS A 132 9.82 -9.36 -2.87
C LYS A 132 8.49 -8.59 -2.84
N CYS A 133 8.53 -7.28 -3.14
CA CYS A 133 7.39 -6.37 -3.03
C CYS A 133 6.69 -6.43 -1.65
N LEU A 134 7.42 -6.69 -0.54
CA LEU A 134 6.80 -6.92 0.77
C LEU A 134 6.81 -5.67 1.65
N ASN A 135 7.92 -4.94 1.64
CA ASN A 135 8.13 -3.75 2.47
C ASN A 135 8.08 -2.47 1.64
N ALA A 136 8.31 -2.56 0.33
CA ALA A 136 8.11 -1.45 -0.58
C ALA A 136 7.48 -1.92 -1.89
N TYR A 137 6.37 -1.29 -2.26
CA TYR A 137 5.56 -1.66 -3.42
C TYR A 137 4.58 -0.53 -3.78
N ILE A 138 4.04 -0.61 -4.99
CA ILE A 138 2.86 0.10 -5.46
C ILE A 138 1.80 -0.98 -5.71
N ALA A 139 0.61 -0.82 -5.16
CA ALA A 139 -0.55 -1.65 -5.48
C ALA A 139 -1.56 -0.76 -6.21
N VAL A 140 -2.10 -1.26 -7.31
CA VAL A 140 -3.13 -0.57 -8.09
C VAL A 140 -4.35 -1.47 -8.10
N ASP A 141 -5.46 -1.05 -7.50
CA ASP A 141 -6.75 -1.74 -7.58
C ASP A 141 -7.58 -1.07 -8.69
N ARG A 142 -7.74 -1.79 -9.81
CA ARG A 142 -8.40 -1.34 -11.03
C ARG A 142 -9.90 -1.13 -10.83
N SER A 143 -10.50 -1.79 -9.84
CA SER A 143 -11.91 -1.62 -9.51
C SER A 143 -12.19 -0.34 -8.72
N GLY A 144 -11.15 0.27 -8.14
CA GLY A 144 -11.28 1.45 -7.27
C GLY A 144 -11.69 1.15 -5.83
N LYS A 145 -11.98 -0.11 -5.50
CA LYS A 145 -12.51 -0.51 -4.18
C LYS A 145 -11.46 -0.58 -3.05
N ALA A 146 -10.17 -0.48 -3.39
CA ALA A 146 -9.06 -0.69 -2.46
C ALA A 146 -9.12 -2.04 -1.71
N SER A 147 -9.63 -3.06 -2.40
CA SER A 147 -9.68 -4.45 -1.93
C SER A 147 -8.36 -5.18 -2.16
N TYR A 148 -7.64 -4.77 -3.21
CA TYR A 148 -6.36 -5.33 -3.64
C TYR A 148 -6.41 -6.84 -3.89
N LEU A 149 -7.56 -7.34 -4.35
CA LEU A 149 -7.74 -8.71 -4.79
C LEU A 149 -6.88 -8.98 -6.03
N ARG A 150 -6.41 -10.23 -6.17
CA ARG A 150 -5.42 -10.60 -7.19
C ARG A 150 -5.93 -10.31 -8.61
N ASP A 151 -7.20 -10.57 -8.86
CA ASP A 151 -7.78 -10.48 -10.20
C ASP A 151 -8.03 -9.03 -10.63
N ASP A 152 -8.24 -8.13 -9.66
CA ASP A 152 -8.57 -6.72 -9.93
C ASP A 152 -7.37 -5.79 -9.78
N SER A 153 -6.17 -6.31 -9.49
CA SER A 153 -5.05 -5.46 -9.06
C SER A 153 -3.73 -5.71 -9.79
N SER A 154 -2.89 -4.67 -9.92
CA SER A 154 -1.46 -4.76 -10.29
C SER A 154 -0.47 -4.43 -9.15
N LEU A 155 0.59 -5.26 -8.98
CA LEU A 155 1.61 -5.13 -7.92
C LEU A 155 2.97 -4.79 -8.52
N LEU A 156 3.46 -3.58 -8.23
CA LEU A 156 4.69 -3.08 -8.80
C LEU A 156 5.74 -2.87 -7.70
N CYS A 157 7.00 -3.22 -7.99
CA CYS A 157 8.12 -3.04 -7.07
C CYS A 157 9.46 -3.08 -7.85
N ALA A 158 10.55 -3.61 -7.28
CA ALA A 158 11.88 -3.57 -7.90
C ALA A 158 12.00 -4.27 -9.26
N ALA A 159 11.15 -5.26 -9.55
CA ALA A 159 11.13 -5.96 -10.82
C ALA A 159 10.61 -5.10 -11.98
N HIS A 160 9.94 -3.98 -11.68
CA HIS A 160 9.28 -3.13 -12.66
C HIS A 160 10.05 -1.81 -12.82
N LYS A 161 10.15 -1.31 -14.06
CA LYS A 161 10.75 0.00 -14.39
C LYS A 161 9.70 0.99 -14.87
N SER A 162 8.73 0.49 -15.61
CA SER A 162 7.49 1.12 -16.02
C SER A 162 6.38 0.08 -15.93
N ALA A 163 5.14 0.54 -16.04
CA ALA A 163 3.95 -0.29 -16.13
C ALA A 163 2.79 0.57 -16.64
N ASP A 164 1.85 -0.07 -17.33
CA ASP A 164 0.61 0.55 -17.78
C ASP A 164 -0.56 -0.23 -17.19
N VAL A 165 -1.52 0.49 -16.61
CA VAL A 165 -2.69 -0.10 -15.96
C VAL A 165 -3.94 0.67 -16.34
N LEU A 166 -4.91 -0.02 -16.92
CA LEU A 166 -6.23 0.54 -17.21
C LEU A 166 -7.19 0.17 -16.07
N SER A 167 -7.94 1.14 -15.54
CA SER A 167 -9.00 0.91 -14.54
C SER A 167 -10.14 0.11 -15.13
N ASP A 168 -10.93 -0.62 -14.33
CA ASP A 168 -12.07 -1.41 -14.82
C ASP A 168 -13.33 -0.56 -15.02
N GLY A 169 -13.46 0.51 -14.24
CA GLY A 169 -14.52 1.51 -14.38
C GLY A 169 -13.97 2.93 -14.30
N ASN A 170 -14.80 3.87 -13.84
CA ASN A 170 -14.44 5.28 -13.71
C ASN A 170 -13.59 5.58 -12.46
N THR A 171 -13.29 4.59 -11.62
CA THR A 171 -12.48 4.78 -10.42
C THR A 171 -11.28 3.83 -10.43
N VAL A 172 -10.13 4.32 -9.98
CA VAL A 172 -8.95 3.50 -9.68
C VAL A 172 -8.36 3.92 -8.34
N ASN A 173 -7.87 2.94 -7.58
CA ASN A 173 -7.13 3.18 -6.36
C ASN A 173 -5.66 2.83 -6.58
N VAL A 174 -4.76 3.70 -6.11
CA VAL A 174 -3.32 3.48 -6.13
C VAL A 174 -2.79 3.64 -4.71
N ALA A 175 -2.16 2.61 -4.18
CA ALA A 175 -1.50 2.60 -2.88
C ALA A 175 0.02 2.47 -3.03
N PHE A 176 0.76 3.26 -2.27
CA PHE A 176 2.21 3.17 -2.18
C PHE A 176 2.66 2.92 -0.75
N ALA A 177 3.48 1.88 -0.58
CA ALA A 177 4.25 1.64 0.63
C ALA A 177 5.74 1.79 0.32
N GLY A 178 6.42 2.68 1.04
CA GLY A 178 7.84 2.98 0.92
C GLY A 178 8.57 2.60 2.20
N GLY A 179 8.90 1.32 2.39
CA GLY A 179 9.53 0.81 3.62
C GLY A 179 10.87 1.44 4.01
N ARG A 180 11.58 0.81 4.96
CA ARG A 180 12.80 1.39 5.58
C ARG A 180 13.94 1.73 4.61
N ARG A 181 14.06 1.00 3.49
CA ARG A 181 15.07 1.24 2.45
C ARG A 181 14.54 2.29 1.47
N ARG A 182 15.09 3.49 1.55
CA ARG A 182 14.69 4.63 0.72
C ARG A 182 15.20 4.47 -0.72
N SER A 183 14.37 4.84 -1.69
CA SER A 183 14.70 4.90 -3.12
C SER A 183 13.92 6.06 -3.77
N ARG A 184 14.10 6.33 -5.07
CA ARG A 184 13.44 7.50 -5.70
C ARG A 184 11.92 7.35 -5.75
N GLY A 185 11.39 6.13 -5.60
CA GLY A 185 9.95 5.86 -5.60
C GLY A 185 9.42 5.82 -7.02
N PHE A 186 8.33 6.53 -7.30
CA PHE A 186 7.69 6.46 -8.62
C PHE A 186 7.06 7.78 -9.06
N SER A 187 6.81 7.87 -10.36
CA SER A 187 5.95 8.87 -10.99
C SER A 187 5.02 8.15 -11.95
N ALA A 188 3.72 8.47 -11.90
CA ALA A 188 2.73 7.93 -12.81
C ALA A 188 1.82 9.05 -13.32
N ARG A 189 1.62 9.09 -14.64
CA ARG A 189 0.61 9.94 -15.27
C ARG A 189 -0.72 9.20 -15.27
N TYR A 190 -1.81 9.90 -15.02
CA TYR A 190 -3.16 9.39 -15.23
C TYR A 190 -3.85 10.19 -16.32
N THR A 191 -4.68 9.53 -17.12
CA THR A 191 -5.46 10.16 -18.19
C THR A 191 -6.81 9.47 -18.31
N VAL A 192 -7.87 10.25 -18.50
CA VAL A 192 -9.22 9.74 -18.81
C VAL A 192 -9.24 9.21 -20.24
N VAL A 193 -9.80 8.01 -20.43
CA VAL A 193 -9.96 7.35 -21.73
C VAL A 193 -11.38 6.85 -21.95
#